data_AF-A0AAN1WKP3-F1
#
_entry.id   AF-A0AAN1WKP3-F1
#
_cell.length_a   1.000
_cell.length_b   1.000
_cell.length_c   1.000
_cell.angle_alpha   90.00
_cell.angle_beta   90.00
_cell.angle_gamma   90.00
#
_symmetry.space_group_name_H-M   'P 1'
#
loop_
_entity.id
_entity.type
_entity.pdbx_description
1 polymer ?
#
loop_
_entity_poly.entity_id
_entity_poly.type
_entity_poly.pdbx_seq_one_letter_code
_entity_poly.pdbx_strand_id
1 'polypeptide(L)'
;MLKIKQSLTLIVSLLILINCSEGQAPLTDVPVTSQSPPASFEFEKILNNTEESSTLPTKADLNGDGLVDKMFWGRRNSNVPLSGVTPVNLWPEYAEVTHGSLRAIGVSYGADLGNFLIYDTNDTSVLDADAALSAKIIQHKNIGLIEEAVVSERAKGDVIVIPTEAGIDTYIFWNGLAFELYEPLDYP
;
A
#
# COMPACT_ATOMS: atom_id res chain seq x y z
N MET A 1 -32.26 47.68 32.43
CA MET A 1 -31.82 48.39 31.20
C MET A 1 -30.45 47.85 30.81
N LEU A 2 -30.39 46.91 29.86
CA LEU A 2 -29.16 46.25 29.43
C LEU A 2 -28.88 46.68 27.98
N LYS A 3 -27.78 47.41 27.75
CA LYS A 3 -27.41 47.92 26.41
C LYS A 3 -26.67 46.84 25.63
N ILE A 4 -27.30 46.37 24.55
CA ILE A 4 -26.72 45.48 23.54
C ILE A 4 -25.77 46.31 22.66
N LYS A 5 -24.48 45.97 22.63
CA LYS A 5 -23.53 46.47 21.62
C LYS A 5 -23.52 45.47 20.46
N GLN A 6 -24.19 45.80 19.36
CA GLN A 6 -24.03 45.09 18.09
C GLN A 6 -22.74 45.56 17.43
N SER A 7 -21.82 44.62 17.20
CA SER A 7 -20.61 44.84 16.41
C SER A 7 -20.93 44.50 14.95
N LEU A 8 -20.91 45.50 14.09
CA LEU A 8 -21.21 45.38 12.67
C LEU A 8 -19.89 45.10 11.91
N THR A 9 -19.64 43.85 11.54
CA THR A 9 -18.47 43.47 10.75
C THR A 9 -18.75 43.72 9.26
N LEU A 10 -18.07 44.72 8.70
CA LEU A 10 -18.09 45.06 7.28
C LEU A 10 -17.19 44.08 6.51
N ILE A 11 -17.78 43.19 5.70
CA ILE A 11 -17.03 42.32 4.78
C ILE A 11 -16.88 43.07 3.47
N VAL A 12 -15.66 43.52 3.16
CA VAL A 12 -15.29 44.09 1.87
C VAL A 12 -15.01 42.94 0.91
N SER A 13 -15.95 42.68 0.00
CA SER A 13 -15.76 41.73 -1.11
C SER A 13 -14.81 42.34 -2.14
N LEU A 14 -13.61 41.79 -2.24
CA LEU A 14 -12.64 42.09 -3.29
C LEU A 14 -12.96 41.20 -4.52
N LEU A 15 -13.60 41.78 -5.52
CA LEU A 15 -13.90 41.12 -6.79
C LEU A 15 -12.67 41.28 -7.73
N ILE A 16 -11.87 40.23 -7.88
CA ILE A 16 -10.76 40.19 -8.84
C ILE A 16 -11.32 39.69 -10.18
N LEU A 17 -11.46 40.60 -11.14
CA LEU A 17 -11.75 40.26 -12.54
C LEU A 17 -10.43 39.88 -13.23
N ILE A 18 -10.21 38.59 -13.43
CA ILE A 18 -9.13 38.08 -14.28
C ILE A 18 -9.67 38.03 -15.72
N ASN A 19 -9.25 38.98 -16.54
CA ASN A 19 -9.37 38.89 -18.00
C ASN A 19 -8.37 37.85 -18.50
N CYS A 20 -8.86 36.65 -18.84
CA CYS A 20 -8.07 35.63 -19.52
C CYS A 20 -8.22 35.85 -21.03
N SER A 21 -7.20 36.41 -21.68
CA SER A 21 -7.16 36.53 -23.15
C SER A 21 -6.80 35.17 -23.75
N GLU A 22 -7.69 34.63 -24.59
CA GLU A 22 -7.43 33.47 -25.44
C GLU A 22 -6.37 33.81 -26.49
N GLY A 23 -5.15 33.33 -26.27
CA GLY A 23 -4.13 33.17 -27.30
C GLY A 23 -3.92 31.68 -27.55
N GLN A 24 -4.73 31.08 -28.41
CA GLN A 24 -4.49 29.72 -28.89
C GLN A 24 -3.30 29.72 -29.86
N ALA A 25 -2.15 29.23 -29.38
CA ALA A 25 -1.07 28.78 -30.24
C ALA A 25 -1.43 27.41 -30.86
N PRO A 26 -0.98 27.12 -32.09
CA PRO A 26 -1.23 25.83 -32.72
C PRO A 26 -0.52 24.71 -31.94
N LEU A 27 -1.28 23.68 -31.56
CA LEU A 27 -0.77 22.47 -30.96
C LEU A 27 -0.02 21.67 -32.03
N THR A 28 1.30 21.67 -31.93
CA THR A 28 2.15 20.72 -32.65
C THR A 28 2.08 19.40 -31.89
N ASP A 29 1.43 18.40 -32.49
CA ASP A 29 1.39 17.03 -31.96
C ASP A 29 2.81 16.46 -31.90
N VAL A 30 3.43 16.53 -30.72
CA VAL A 30 4.64 15.77 -30.43
C VAL A 30 4.21 14.35 -30.09
N PRO A 31 4.66 13.32 -30.82
CA PRO A 31 4.40 11.94 -30.44
C PRO A 31 5.14 11.65 -29.13
N VAL A 32 4.40 11.68 -28.02
CA VAL A 32 4.89 11.22 -26.72
C VAL A 32 5.05 9.71 -26.82
N THR A 33 6.24 9.28 -27.26
CA THR A 33 6.67 7.89 -27.16
C THR A 33 7.54 7.79 -25.92
N SER A 34 6.89 7.81 -24.76
CA SER A 34 7.49 7.44 -23.48
C SER A 34 6.77 6.20 -22.96
N GLN A 35 6.94 5.09 -23.66
CA GLN A 35 6.74 3.79 -23.02
C GLN A 35 8.01 3.49 -22.24
N SER A 36 8.05 3.99 -21.00
CA SER A 36 8.86 3.35 -19.96
C SER A 36 8.49 1.87 -19.98
N PRO A 37 9.45 0.93 -19.96
CA PRO A 37 9.13 -0.48 -19.86
C PRO A 37 8.18 -0.67 -18.67
N PRO A 38 7.10 -1.45 -18.82
CA PRO A 38 6.17 -1.69 -17.72
C PRO A 38 6.96 -2.25 -16.54
N ALA A 39 6.78 -1.65 -15.36
CA ALA A 39 7.48 -1.96 -14.11
C ALA A 39 7.32 -3.43 -13.60
N SER A 40 6.75 -4.31 -14.42
CA SER A 40 6.46 -5.71 -14.10
C SER A 40 7.67 -6.65 -14.10
N PHE A 41 8.89 -6.19 -14.38
CA PHE A 41 10.08 -7.06 -14.49
C PHE A 41 11.01 -7.03 -13.27
N GLU A 42 10.76 -6.17 -12.27
CA GLU A 42 11.66 -6.01 -11.12
C GLU A 42 11.42 -7.07 -10.03
N PHE A 43 10.16 -7.43 -9.76
CA PHE A 43 9.86 -8.35 -8.66
C PHE A 43 10.22 -9.81 -8.93
N GLU A 44 10.21 -10.28 -10.18
CA GLU A 44 10.64 -11.65 -10.52
C GLU A 44 12.12 -11.91 -10.19
N LYS A 45 12.95 -10.87 -10.16
CA LYS A 45 14.36 -10.99 -9.76
C LYS A 45 14.55 -10.86 -8.26
N ILE A 46 13.80 -9.95 -7.64
CA ILE A 46 13.88 -9.68 -6.20
C ILE A 46 13.28 -10.82 -5.39
N LEU A 47 12.25 -11.49 -5.91
CA LEU A 47 11.56 -12.61 -5.28
C LEU A 47 11.85 -13.90 -6.04
N ASN A 48 12.46 -14.86 -5.34
CA ASN A 48 12.59 -16.23 -5.81
C ASN A 48 11.22 -16.92 -5.65
N ASN A 49 10.53 -17.18 -6.76
CA ASN A 49 9.25 -17.91 -6.81
C ASN A 49 9.44 -19.44 -6.65
N THR A 50 10.33 -19.85 -5.74
CA THR A 50 10.81 -21.23 -5.67
C THR A 50 9.85 -22.23 -5.00
N GLU A 51 8.73 -21.77 -4.43
CA GLU A 51 7.75 -22.66 -3.79
C GLU A 51 6.35 -22.48 -4.39
N GLU A 52 5.58 -23.57 -4.46
CA GLU A 52 4.41 -23.87 -5.32
C GLU A 52 3.15 -22.98 -5.15
N SER A 53 3.26 -21.70 -4.77
CA SER A 53 2.15 -20.76 -4.82
C SER A 53 2.12 -20.06 -6.18
N SER A 54 1.27 -20.57 -7.08
CA SER A 54 0.76 -19.96 -8.31
C SER A 54 1.54 -18.76 -8.89
N THR A 55 2.17 -18.98 -10.05
CA THR A 55 3.02 -18.09 -10.86
C THR A 55 2.39 -16.78 -11.36
N LEU A 56 1.18 -16.42 -10.93
CA LEU A 56 0.50 -15.20 -11.37
C LEU A 56 0.33 -14.23 -10.20
N PRO A 57 0.61 -12.93 -10.40
CA PRO A 57 0.38 -11.93 -9.36
C PRO A 57 -1.09 -11.89 -8.98
N THR A 58 -1.36 -11.77 -7.67
CA THR A 58 -2.70 -11.49 -7.18
C THR A 58 -3.05 -10.05 -7.56
N LYS A 59 -4.27 -9.84 -8.05
CA LYS A 59 -4.75 -8.53 -8.50
C LYS A 59 -5.72 -7.93 -7.48
N ALA A 60 -5.47 -6.69 -7.07
CA ALA A 60 -6.25 -5.97 -6.06
C ALA A 60 -6.06 -4.46 -6.20
N ASP A 61 -6.93 -3.65 -5.61
CA ASP A 61 -6.76 -2.20 -5.50
C ASP A 61 -6.20 -1.88 -4.10
N LEU A 62 -4.90 -2.07 -3.90
CA LEU A 62 -4.28 -2.04 -2.57
C LEU A 62 -4.13 -0.61 -2.02
N ASN A 63 -4.00 0.38 -2.90
CA ASN A 63 -3.86 1.79 -2.49
C ASN A 63 -5.19 2.57 -2.50
N GLY A 64 -6.27 2.01 -3.05
CA GLY A 64 -7.59 2.64 -3.09
C GLY A 64 -7.75 3.68 -4.20
N ASP A 65 -6.91 3.65 -5.24
CA ASP A 65 -6.98 4.60 -6.35
C ASP A 65 -7.97 4.17 -7.45
N GLY A 66 -8.60 3.00 -7.30
CA GLY A 66 -9.55 2.44 -8.26
C GLY A 66 -8.89 1.72 -9.44
N LEU A 67 -7.56 1.58 -9.46
CA LEU A 67 -6.81 0.83 -10.45
C LEU A 67 -6.34 -0.51 -9.88
N VAL A 68 -5.98 -1.42 -10.79
CA VAL A 68 -5.56 -2.76 -10.41
C VAL A 68 -4.06 -2.78 -10.17
N ASP A 69 -3.69 -3.08 -8.94
CA ASP A 69 -2.33 -3.37 -8.50
C ASP A 69 -2.01 -4.86 -8.63
N LYS A 70 -0.71 -5.16 -8.59
CA LYS A 70 -0.18 -6.52 -8.61
C LYS A 70 0.57 -6.81 -7.32
N MET A 71 0.15 -7.88 -6.65
CA MET A 71 0.82 -8.43 -5.47
C MET A 71 1.55 -9.71 -5.83
N PHE A 72 2.81 -9.80 -5.40
CA PHE A 72 3.70 -10.95 -5.56
C PHE A 72 4.09 -11.46 -4.19
N TRP A 73 4.17 -12.78 -4.03
CA TRP A 73 4.63 -13.42 -2.81
C TRP A 73 5.84 -14.28 -3.12
N GLY A 74 6.90 -14.19 -2.32
CA GLY A 74 8.05 -15.05 -2.53
C GLY A 74 9.15 -14.87 -1.50
N ARG A 75 10.22 -15.64 -1.66
CA ARG A 75 11.44 -15.46 -0.87
C ARG A 75 12.26 -14.33 -1.47
N ARG A 76 12.56 -13.30 -0.70
CA ARG A 76 13.47 -12.23 -1.06
C ARG A 76 14.87 -12.80 -1.32
N ASN A 77 15.39 -12.50 -2.50
CA ASN A 77 16.77 -12.76 -2.85
C ASN A 77 17.65 -11.64 -2.31
N SER A 78 18.35 -11.91 -1.20
CA SER A 78 19.24 -10.94 -0.55
C SER A 78 20.41 -10.46 -1.44
N ASN A 79 20.72 -11.19 -2.51
CA ASN A 79 21.80 -10.84 -3.43
C ASN A 79 21.35 -9.88 -4.54
N VAL A 80 20.04 -9.60 -4.64
CA VAL A 80 19.50 -8.70 -5.66
C VAL A 80 19.28 -7.32 -5.04
N PRO A 81 19.90 -6.26 -5.60
CA PRO A 81 19.66 -4.89 -5.15
C PRO A 81 18.19 -4.50 -5.29
N LEU A 82 17.66 -3.74 -4.33
CA LEU A 82 16.29 -3.21 -4.35
C LEU A 82 16.15 -1.96 -5.24
N SER A 83 16.78 -1.95 -6.41
CA SER A 83 16.73 -0.80 -7.31
C SER A 83 15.31 -0.58 -7.83
N GLY A 84 14.79 0.64 -7.72
CA GLY A 84 13.43 0.95 -8.19
C GLY A 84 12.31 0.34 -7.34
N VAL A 85 12.63 -0.15 -6.15
CA VAL A 85 11.67 -0.71 -5.19
C VAL A 85 11.90 -0.10 -3.82
N THR A 86 10.82 0.38 -3.20
CA THR A 86 10.82 0.96 -1.86
C THR A 86 10.70 -0.16 -0.81
N PRO A 87 11.74 -0.41 0.01
CA PRO A 87 11.63 -1.37 1.11
C PRO A 87 10.67 -0.83 2.19
N VAL A 88 9.77 -1.68 2.66
CA VAL A 88 8.84 -1.41 3.76
C VAL A 88 9.00 -2.51 4.81
N ASN A 89 9.58 -2.15 5.95
CA ASN A 89 9.58 -3.03 7.13
C ASN A 89 8.39 -2.63 8.01
N LEU A 90 7.47 -3.57 8.24
CA LEU A 90 6.26 -3.32 9.01
C LEU A 90 6.29 -3.91 10.41
N TRP A 91 7.13 -4.92 10.66
CA TRP A 91 7.22 -5.59 11.94
C TRP A 91 8.29 -4.94 12.83
N PRO A 92 8.04 -4.81 14.15
CA PRO A 92 9.06 -4.37 15.08
C PRO A 92 10.18 -5.41 15.19
N GLU A 93 11.41 -4.97 15.44
CA GLU A 93 12.56 -5.85 15.63
C GLU A 93 12.54 -6.48 17.03
N TYR A 94 12.54 -7.82 17.10
CA TYR A 94 12.61 -8.59 18.35
C TYR A 94 14.06 -9.05 18.61
N ALA A 95 14.50 -9.00 19.87
CA ALA A 95 15.91 -9.09 20.25
C ALA A 95 16.54 -10.50 20.24
N GLU A 96 15.98 -11.50 19.56
CA GLU A 96 16.49 -12.89 19.60
C GLU A 96 16.91 -13.42 18.23
N VAL A 97 18.09 -14.07 18.22
CA VAL A 97 18.87 -14.36 17.01
C VAL A 97 18.72 -15.82 16.56
N THR A 98 18.11 -16.04 15.39
CA THR A 98 18.36 -17.14 14.44
C THR A 98 17.73 -16.84 13.06
N HIS A 99 18.53 -16.83 12.00
CA HIS A 99 18.11 -16.45 10.65
C HIS A 99 17.03 -17.38 10.04
N GLY A 100 15.82 -16.88 9.86
CA GLY A 100 14.74 -17.50 9.09
C GLY A 100 14.65 -16.95 7.67
N SER A 101 13.72 -17.50 6.88
CA SER A 101 13.64 -17.20 5.46
C SER A 101 13.09 -15.78 5.23
N LEU A 102 13.73 -15.03 4.34
CA LEU A 102 13.39 -13.65 4.00
C LEU A 102 12.13 -13.59 3.13
N ARG A 103 10.98 -14.08 3.58
CA ARG A 103 9.74 -13.92 2.78
C ARG A 103 9.36 -12.46 2.69
N ALA A 104 8.80 -12.09 1.53
CA ALA A 104 8.41 -10.74 1.24
C ALA A 104 7.21 -10.69 0.29
N ILE A 105 6.49 -9.58 0.38
CA ILE A 105 5.37 -9.23 -0.48
C ILE A 105 5.82 -8.09 -1.38
N GLY A 106 5.83 -8.34 -2.69
CA GLY A 106 6.03 -7.31 -3.69
C GLY A 106 4.71 -6.68 -4.07
N VAL A 107 4.61 -5.35 -4.08
CA VAL A 107 3.44 -4.62 -4.56
C VAL A 107 3.86 -3.68 -5.68
N SER A 108 3.20 -3.76 -6.82
CA SER A 108 3.38 -2.86 -7.96
C SER A 108 2.05 -2.16 -8.26
N TYR A 109 2.05 -0.83 -8.14
CA TYR A 109 0.84 -0.04 -8.36
C TYR A 109 0.49 0.12 -9.83
N GLY A 110 -0.80 0.23 -10.13
CA GLY A 110 -1.31 0.41 -11.49
C GLY A 110 -0.89 1.73 -12.18
N ALA A 111 -0.54 2.77 -11.42
CA ALA A 111 -0.33 4.14 -11.91
C ALA A 111 1.09 4.73 -11.73
N ASP A 112 2.15 3.95 -11.82
CA ASP A 112 3.56 4.41 -11.62
C ASP A 112 3.80 5.08 -10.24
N LEU A 113 2.91 4.86 -9.27
CA LEU A 113 3.03 5.37 -7.90
C LEU A 113 4.16 4.68 -7.09
N GLY A 114 4.83 3.69 -7.69
CA GLY A 114 6.01 3.02 -7.15
C GLY A 114 5.82 1.52 -6.98
N ASN A 115 6.94 0.87 -6.68
CA ASN A 115 7.01 -0.54 -6.32
C ASN A 115 7.42 -0.63 -4.85
N PHE A 116 6.75 -1.47 -4.07
CA PHE A 116 7.02 -1.66 -2.65
C PHE A 116 7.42 -3.10 -2.39
N LEU A 117 8.45 -3.30 -1.56
CA LEU A 117 8.80 -4.62 -1.03
C LEU A 117 8.52 -4.59 0.45
N ILE A 118 7.41 -5.22 0.85
CA ILE A 118 7.04 -5.39 2.25
C ILE A 118 7.73 -6.65 2.76
N TYR A 119 8.49 -6.54 3.83
CA TYR A 119 9.23 -7.67 4.39
C TYR A 119 9.33 -7.52 5.90
N ASP A 120 9.66 -8.64 6.53
CA ASP A 120 9.97 -8.70 7.94
C ASP A 120 11.50 -8.74 8.10
N THR A 121 12.05 -7.84 8.92
CA THR A 121 13.48 -7.86 9.27
C THR A 121 13.80 -8.87 10.35
N ASN A 122 12.79 -9.40 11.03
CA ASN A 122 13.00 -10.37 12.08
C ASN A 122 13.56 -11.66 11.53
N ASP A 123 14.29 -12.29 12.43
CA ASP A 123 14.93 -13.56 12.21
C ASP A 123 13.89 -14.66 11.96
N THR A 124 12.84 -14.79 12.77
CA THR A 124 11.68 -15.62 12.41
C THR A 124 10.59 -14.72 11.81
N SER A 125 10.41 -14.79 10.50
CA SER A 125 9.40 -13.98 9.83
C SER A 125 8.00 -14.55 10.00
N VAL A 126 7.02 -13.70 10.35
CA VAL A 126 5.59 -14.07 10.30
C VAL A 126 5.19 -14.55 8.89
N LEU A 127 5.85 -14.01 7.86
CA LEU A 127 5.62 -14.38 6.47
C LEU A 127 6.15 -15.78 6.12
N ASP A 128 7.05 -16.35 6.92
CA ASP A 128 7.59 -17.69 6.69
C ASP A 128 6.71 -18.81 7.25
N ALA A 129 5.75 -18.48 8.12
CA ALA A 129 4.80 -19.45 8.66
C ALA A 129 3.98 -20.13 7.56
N ASP A 130 3.63 -21.41 7.76
CA ASP A 130 2.81 -22.16 6.81
C ASP A 130 1.42 -21.51 6.66
N ALA A 131 0.87 -20.97 7.74
CA ALA A 131 -0.39 -20.23 7.74
C ALA A 131 -0.34 -18.99 6.81
N ALA A 132 0.80 -18.32 6.71
CA ALA A 132 0.98 -17.13 5.88
C ALA A 132 0.90 -17.44 4.37
N LEU A 133 1.13 -18.70 3.95
CA LEU A 133 0.90 -19.12 2.56
C LEU A 133 -0.58 -19.07 2.15
N SER A 134 -1.48 -19.05 3.13
CA SER A 134 -2.92 -18.89 2.93
C SER A 134 -3.37 -17.42 2.98
N ALA A 135 -2.43 -16.48 2.80
CA ALA A 135 -2.74 -15.06 2.73
C ALA A 135 -3.81 -14.78 1.66
N LYS A 136 -4.75 -13.91 2.01
CA LYS A 136 -5.90 -13.57 1.17
C LYS A 136 -6.09 -12.06 1.12
N ILE A 137 -6.86 -11.61 0.14
CA ILE A 137 -7.22 -10.19 0.00
C ILE A 137 -8.70 -10.01 0.33
N ILE A 138 -8.99 -9.06 1.22
CA ILE A 138 -10.34 -8.56 1.46
C ILE A 138 -10.52 -7.29 0.65
N GLN A 139 -11.48 -7.30 -0.27
CA GLN A 139 -11.79 -6.12 -1.07
C GLN A 139 -12.31 -4.99 -0.20
N HIS A 140 -11.95 -3.73 -0.52
CA HIS A 140 -12.33 -2.55 0.26
C HIS A 140 -13.85 -2.46 0.50
N LYS A 141 -14.66 -2.81 -0.50
CA LYS A 141 -16.13 -2.84 -0.38
C LYS A 141 -16.67 -3.82 0.69
N ASN A 142 -15.85 -4.81 1.07
CA ASN A 142 -16.13 -5.83 2.07
C ASN A 142 -15.39 -5.56 3.39
N ILE A 143 -14.71 -4.42 3.54
CA ILE A 143 -13.87 -4.17 4.70
C ILE A 143 -14.67 -4.12 6.01
N GLY A 144 -15.93 -3.69 5.97
CA GLY A 144 -16.83 -3.72 7.13
C GLY A 144 -17.20 -5.12 7.62
N LEU A 145 -16.75 -6.19 6.94
CA LEU A 145 -16.82 -7.57 7.44
C LEU A 145 -15.63 -7.94 8.33
N ILE A 146 -14.58 -7.12 8.36
CA ILE A 146 -13.46 -7.28 9.28
C ILE A 146 -13.93 -6.76 10.64
N GLU A 147 -13.91 -7.62 11.65
CA GLU A 147 -14.34 -7.27 13.02
C GLU A 147 -13.39 -6.27 13.71
N GLU A 148 -12.25 -5.98 13.07
CA GLU A 148 -11.25 -5.00 13.50
C GLU A 148 -11.61 -3.58 13.03
N ALA A 149 -12.19 -2.79 13.94
CA ALA A 149 -12.60 -1.40 13.67
C ALA A 149 -11.44 -0.53 13.15
N VAL A 150 -10.24 -0.72 13.69
CA VAL A 150 -9.04 0.05 13.29
C VAL A 150 -8.72 -0.13 11.80
N VAL A 151 -8.81 -1.37 11.31
CA VAL A 151 -8.54 -1.68 9.90
C VAL A 151 -9.64 -1.06 9.02
N SER A 152 -10.90 -1.27 9.41
CA SER A 152 -12.08 -0.78 8.69
C SER A 152 -12.12 0.75 8.53
N GLU A 153 -11.69 1.51 9.54
CA GLU A 153 -11.71 2.98 9.50
C GLU A 153 -10.53 3.58 8.71
N ARG A 154 -9.38 2.89 8.72
CA ARG A 154 -8.12 3.48 8.28
C ARG A 154 -7.69 3.05 6.89
N ALA A 155 -8.01 1.82 6.48
CA ALA A 155 -7.66 1.35 5.15
C ALA A 155 -8.37 2.17 4.06
N LYS A 156 -7.62 2.47 3.00
CA LYS A 156 -8.14 3.20 1.83
C LYS A 156 -8.30 2.32 0.60
N GLY A 157 -7.60 1.18 0.56
CA GLY A 157 -7.74 0.16 -0.47
C GLY A 157 -8.17 -1.20 0.10
N ASP A 158 -7.91 -2.22 -0.69
CA ASP A 158 -8.01 -3.63 -0.35
C ASP A 158 -7.00 -3.99 0.76
N VAL A 159 -7.36 -4.96 1.59
CA VAL A 159 -6.58 -5.37 2.77
C VAL A 159 -5.97 -6.74 2.53
N ILE A 160 -4.68 -6.87 2.79
CA ILE A 160 -3.97 -8.15 2.81
C ILE A 160 -4.15 -8.75 4.21
N VAL A 161 -4.64 -9.98 4.26
CA VAL A 161 -4.81 -10.74 5.51
C VAL A 161 -3.81 -11.88 5.50
N ILE A 162 -2.96 -11.92 6.52
CA ILE A 162 -1.95 -12.94 6.75
C ILE A 162 -2.39 -13.77 7.95
N PRO A 163 -2.88 -15.00 7.76
CA PRO A 163 -3.21 -15.88 8.86
C PRO A 163 -1.95 -16.25 9.65
N THR A 164 -2.07 -16.31 10.98
CA THR A 164 -1.01 -16.85 11.85
C THR A 164 -1.39 -18.23 12.38
N GLU A 165 -0.39 -19.00 12.84
CA GLU A 165 -0.62 -20.31 13.46
C GLU A 165 -1.40 -20.22 14.78
N ALA A 166 -1.40 -19.05 15.42
CA ALA A 166 -2.17 -18.79 16.63
C ALA A 166 -3.68 -18.59 16.35
N GLY A 167 -4.09 -18.56 15.08
CA GLY A 167 -5.47 -18.31 14.67
C GLY A 167 -5.90 -16.84 14.72
N ILE A 168 -4.95 -15.93 14.99
CA ILE A 168 -5.16 -14.49 14.92
C ILE A 168 -4.64 -14.00 13.57
N ASP A 169 -5.47 -13.29 12.82
CA ASP A 169 -5.08 -12.76 11.53
C ASP A 169 -4.29 -11.45 11.69
N THR A 170 -3.20 -11.31 10.94
CA THR A 170 -2.45 -10.06 10.78
C THR A 170 -2.94 -9.33 9.54
N TYR A 171 -3.11 -8.01 9.62
CA TYR A 171 -3.65 -7.19 8.53
C TYR A 171 -2.60 -6.21 8.02
N ILE A 172 -2.43 -6.13 6.70
CA ILE A 172 -1.63 -5.10 6.04
C ILE A 172 -2.53 -4.30 5.11
N PHE A 173 -2.50 -2.98 5.23
CA PHE A 173 -3.35 -2.10 4.44
C PHE A 173 -2.68 -0.75 4.16
N TRP A 174 -3.14 -0.07 3.11
CA TRP A 174 -2.75 1.30 2.81
C TRP A 174 -3.62 2.30 3.58
N ASN A 175 -3.01 3.19 4.37
CA ASN A 175 -3.73 4.20 5.17
C ASN A 175 -4.02 5.51 4.41
N GLY A 176 -3.61 5.61 3.14
CA GLY A 176 -3.63 6.84 2.32
C GLY A 176 -2.27 7.50 2.13
N LEU A 177 -1.25 7.10 2.91
CA LEU A 177 0.11 7.64 2.90
C LEU A 177 1.18 6.55 2.81
N ALA A 178 1.01 5.44 3.53
CA ALA A 178 1.94 4.32 3.61
C ALA A 178 1.20 3.01 3.89
N PHE A 179 1.89 1.88 3.70
CA PHE A 179 1.45 0.60 4.24
C PHE A 179 1.56 0.62 5.77
N GLU A 180 0.57 0.04 6.42
CA GLU A 180 0.54 -0.19 7.85
C GLU A 180 0.22 -1.66 8.15
N LEU A 181 0.70 -2.09 9.32
CA LEU A 181 0.43 -3.39 9.91
C LEU A 181 -0.50 -3.22 11.11
N TYR A 182 -1.49 -4.08 11.22
CA TYR A 182 -2.34 -4.20 12.39
C TYR A 182 -2.39 -5.66 12.83
N GLU A 183 -2.00 -5.88 14.08
CA GLU A 183 -2.06 -7.16 14.75
C GLU A 183 -3.02 -7.01 15.93
N PRO A 184 -4.16 -7.73 15.93
CA PRO A 184 -5.05 -7.75 17.08
C PRO A 184 -4.28 -8.26 18.30
N LEU A 185 -4.36 -7.51 19.40
CA LEU A 185 -3.85 -8.00 20.68
C LEU A 185 -4.86 -8.98 21.26
N ASP A 186 -4.42 -10.21 21.49
CA ASP A 186 -5.21 -11.16 22.28
C ASP A 186 -5.20 -10.68 23.73
N TYR A 187 -6.28 -10.04 24.16
CA TYR A 187 -6.48 -9.72 25.57
C TYR A 187 -7.12 -10.96 26.23
N PRO A 188 -6.42 -11.65 27.14
CA PRO A 188 -6.96 -12.82 27.85
C PRO A 188 -8.14 -12.50 28.77
#